data_AF-A0A1W9VZY0-F1
#
_entry.id   AF-A0A1W9VZY0-F1
#
_cell.length_a   1.000
_cell.length_b   1.000
_cell.length_c   1.000
_cell.angle_alpha   90.00
_cell.angle_beta   90.00
_cell.angle_gamma   90.00
#
_symmetry.space_group_name_H-M   'P 1'
#
loop_
_entity.id
_entity.type
_entity.pdbx_description
1 polymer ?
#
loop_
_entity_poly.entity_id
_entity_poly.type
_entity_poly.pdbx_seq_one_letter_code
_entity_poly.pdbx_strand_id
1 'polypeptide(L)' 'KGRKKYDDKRMEILTSMTNFVEIDLLRTGQSYAPEDSTSDYHIIISRSEHLPTADMYAFTVRMTCYIPFMSTVLMI' A
#
# COMPACT_ATOMS: atom_id res chain seq x y z
N LYS A 1 -19.13 -1.18 -7.10
CA LYS A 1 -19.89 -1.06 -5.83
C LYS A 1 -19.00 -1.12 -4.58
N GLY A 2 -18.00 -2.00 -4.52
CA GLY A 2 -17.10 -2.13 -3.36
C GLY A 2 -16.33 -0.83 -3.01
N ARG A 3 -15.68 -0.21 -4.00
CA ARG A 3 -14.92 1.04 -3.81
C ARG A 3 -15.74 2.14 -3.15
N LYS A 4 -16.90 2.48 -3.72
CA LYS A 4 -17.81 3.48 -3.12
C LYS A 4 -18.15 3.20 -1.65
N LYS A 5 -18.51 1.95 -1.32
CA LYS A 5 -18.85 1.59 0.08
C LYS A 5 -17.64 1.76 1.01
N TYR A 6 -16.45 1.44 0.52
CA TYR A 6 -15.20 1.66 1.25
C TYR A 6 -14.97 3.16 1.47
N ASP A 7 -15.09 3.97 0.42
CA ASP A 7 -14.87 5.42 0.46
C ASP A 7 -15.85 6.12 1.42
N ASP A 8 -17.14 5.72 1.38
CA ASP A 8 -18.16 6.23 2.28
C ASP A 8 -17.78 5.94 3.76
N LYS A 9 -17.30 4.73 4.07
CA LYS A 9 -16.85 4.38 5.43
C LYS A 9 -15.54 5.07 5.82
N ARG A 10 -14.61 5.21 4.87
CA ARG A 10 -13.33 5.91 5.08
C ARG A 10 -13.58 7.35 5.50
N MET A 11 -14.49 8.05 4.82
CA MET A 11 -14.87 9.42 5.18
C MET A 11 -15.57 9.51 6.54
N GLU A 12 -16.45 8.56 6.87
CA GLU A 12 -17.08 8.50 8.20
C GLU A 12 -16.03 8.40 9.32
N ILE A 13 -14.98 7.61 9.13
CA ILE A 13 -13.90 7.47 10.12
C ILE A 13 -13.02 8.72 10.15
N LEU A 14 -12.56 9.23 9.00
CA LEU A 14 -11.67 10.39 8.92
C LEU A 14 -12.30 11.70 9.43
N THR A 15 -13.63 11.76 9.48
CA THR A 15 -14.38 12.90 10.04
C THR A 15 -14.70 12.74 11.53
N SER A 16 -14.30 11.62 12.14
CA SER A 16 -14.44 11.36 13.57
C SER A 16 -13.12 11.58 14.31
N MET A 17 -13.19 11.78 15.63
CA MET A 17 -12.01 11.86 16.50
C MET A 17 -11.47 10.46 16.82
N THR A 18 -11.21 9.65 15.79
CA THR A 18 -10.65 8.30 15.93
C THR A 18 -9.33 8.16 15.17
N ASN A 19 -8.47 7.28 15.67
CA ASN A 19 -7.26 6.91 14.97
C ASN A 19 -7.61 5.96 13.82
N PHE A 20 -7.05 6.19 12.65
CA PHE A 20 -7.29 5.42 11.44
C PHE A 20 -5.97 4.87 10.89
N VAL A 21 -5.99 3.58 10.54
CA VAL A 21 -4.88 2.91 9.86
C VAL A 21 -5.44 2.24 8.61
N GLU A 22 -4.89 2.62 7.46
CA GLU A 22 -5.19 2.03 6.17
C GLU A 22 -3.96 1.30 5.66
N ILE A 23 -4.15 0.06 5.19
CA ILE A 23 -3.10 -0.76 4.60
C ILE A 23 -3.51 -1.01 3.15
N ASP A 24 -2.83 -0.35 2.23
CA ASP A 24 -3.06 -0.50 0.80
C ASP A 24 -2.12 -1.56 0.22
N LEU A 25 -2.71 -2.67 -0.23
CA LEU A 25 -2.02 -3.80 -0.84
C LEU A 25 -2.29 -3.90 -2.35
N LEU A 26 -2.85 -2.85 -2.96
CA LEU A 26 -3.26 -2.85 -4.35
C LEU A 26 -2.06 -2.66 -5.29
N ARG A 27 -1.67 -3.73 -6.00
CA ARG A 27 -0.71 -3.63 -7.13
C ARG A 27 -1.32 -3.04 -8.39
N THR A 28 -2.66 -3.04 -8.48
CA THR A 28 -3.42 -2.52 -9.62
C THR A 28 -4.73 -1.93 -9.10
N GLY A 29 -5.27 -0.93 -9.80
CA GLY A 29 -6.42 -0.15 -9.34
C GLY A 29 -6.00 1.22 -8.80
N GLN A 30 -6.94 1.96 -8.22
CA GLN A 30 -6.66 3.27 -7.64
C GLN A 30 -6.15 3.11 -6.20
N SER A 31 -4.89 3.43 -5.98
CA SER A 31 -4.36 3.60 -4.63
C SER A 31 -4.80 4.95 -4.04
N TYR A 32 -4.75 5.07 -2.71
CA TYR A 32 -4.82 6.35 -2.01
C TYR A 32 -3.46 7.01 -1.81
N ALA A 33 -2.39 6.37 -2.26
CA ALA A 33 -1.07 6.95 -2.32
C ALA A 33 -0.99 8.09 -3.36
N PRO A 34 -0.04 9.02 -3.20
CA PRO A 34 0.31 9.99 -4.24
C PRO A 34 0.62 9.31 -5.58
N GLU A 35 0.24 9.95 -6.69
CA GLU A 35 0.46 9.41 -8.04
C GLU A 35 1.93 9.17 -8.38
N ASP A 36 2.84 9.91 -7.74
CA ASP A 36 4.29 9.81 -7.91
C ASP A 36 4.95 8.78 -6.97
N SER A 37 4.16 8.03 -6.21
CA SER A 37 4.71 7.01 -5.30
C SER A 37 5.34 5.86 -6.08
N THR A 38 6.61 5.57 -5.77
CA THR A 38 7.41 4.52 -6.42
C THR A 38 7.29 3.15 -5.75
N SER A 39 6.51 3.05 -4.66
CA SER A 39 6.32 1.80 -3.91
C SER A 39 5.02 1.11 -4.26
N ASP A 40 5.03 -0.21 -4.20
CA ASP A 40 3.85 -1.04 -4.53
C ASP A 40 2.76 -1.00 -3.46
N TYR A 41 3.13 -0.67 -2.21
CA TYR A 41 2.27 -0.76 -1.04
C TYR A 41 2.48 0.39 -0.08
N HIS A 42 1.43 0.71 0.69
CA HIS A 42 1.42 1.87 1.58
C HIS A 42 0.67 1.55 2.88
N ILE A 43 1.19 2.06 3.99
CA ILE A 43 0.44 2.16 5.24
C ILE A 43 0.21 3.63 5.53
N ILE A 44 -1.05 4.03 5.65
CA ILE A 44 -1.44 5.39 5.98
C ILE A 44 -1.94 5.39 7.43
N ILE A 45 -1.36 6.24 8.27
CA ILE A 45 -1.73 6.39 9.68
C ILE A 45 -2.22 7.81 9.91
N SER A 46 -3.51 7.96 10.20
CA SER A 46 -4.11 9.23 10.60
C SER A 46 -4.38 9.19 12.11
N ARG A 47 -3.68 10.02 12.88
CA ARG A 47 -3.92 10.18 14.32
C ARG A 47 -4.94 11.29 14.53
N SER A 48 -5.93 11.07 15.38
CA SER A 48 -7.01 12.04 15.62
C SER A 48 -6.49 13.41 16.07
N GLU A 49 -5.38 13.43 16.81
CA GLU A 49 -4.72 14.64 17.32
C GLU A 49 -4.00 15.46 16.23
N HIS A 50 -3.75 14.87 15.05
CA HIS A 50 -3.00 15.47 13.94
C HIS A 50 -3.84 15.67 12.68
N LEU A 51 -5.13 15.31 12.68
CA LEU A 51 -6.01 15.53 11.53
C LEU A 51 -5.97 17.01 11.09
N PRO A 52 -5.90 17.30 9.78
CA PRO A 52 -6.11 16.39 8.65
C PRO A 52 -4.84 15.71 8.11
N THR A 53 -3.71 15.75 8.83
CA THR A 53 -2.46 15.13 8.35
C THR A 53 -2.40 13.64 8.66
N ALA A 54 -1.61 12.91 7.88
CA ALA A 54 -1.39 11.48 8.04
C ALA A 54 0.06 11.15 7.70
N ASP A 55 0.62 10.18 8.43
CA ASP A 55 1.90 9.59 8.07
C ASP A 55 1.69 8.52 7.01
N MET A 56 2.61 8.45 6.04
CA MET A 56 2.59 7.42 5.01
C MET A 56 3.91 6.65 5.02
N TYR A 57 3.80 5.33 5.19
CA TYR A 57 4.92 4.40 5.08
C TYR A 57 4.81 3.67 3.74
N ALA A 58 5.64 4.06 2.79
CA ALA A 58 5.73 3.41 1.49
C ALA A 58 6.69 2.21 1.58
N PHE A 59 6.29 1.06 1.04
CA PHE A 59 7.11 -0.14 1.04
C PHE A 59 6.83 -1.03 -0.18
N THR A 60 7.84 -1.83 -0.56
CA THR A 60 7.70 -2.83 -1.62
C THR A 60 8.17 -4.18 -1.09
N VAL A 61 7.37 -5.23 -1.31
CA VAL A 61 7.77 -6.59 -0.99
C VAL A 61 8.57 -7.16 -2.16
N ARG A 62 9.85 -7.44 -1.92
CA ARG A 62 10.71 -8.11 -2.91
C ARG A 62 10.29 -9.57 -3.00
N MET A 63 9.86 -10.00 -4.18
CA MET A 63 9.70 -11.42 -4.47
C MET A 63 11.07 -12.00 -4.78
N THR A 64 11.63 -12.78 -3.86
CA THR A 64 12.81 -13.59 -4.16
C THR A 64 12.37 -14.77 -5.02
N CYS A 65 12.60 -14.72 -6.32
CA CYS A 65 12.66 -15.95 -7.09
C CYS A 65 14.02 -16.58 -6.83
N TYR A 66 14.05 -17.70 -6.09
CA TYR A 66 15.24 -18.53 -6.01
C TYR A 66 15.42 -19.22 -7.35
N ILE A 67 16.37 -18.76 -8.17
CA ILE A 67 16.81 -19.49 -9.36
C ILE A 67 18.21 -20.04 -9.11
N PRO A 68 18.33 -21.30 -8.66
CA PRO A 68 19.43 -22.14 -9.07
C PRO A 68 18.85 -23.17 -10.03
N PHE A 69 19.09 -22.95 -11.32
CA PHE A 69 19.25 -24.08 -12.22
C PHE A 69 20.65 -24.00 -12.82
N MET A 70 21.59 -24.63 -12.11
CA MET A 70 22.88 -25.03 -12.67
C MET A 70 22.66 -26.27 -13.54
N SER A 71 22.89 -26.15 -14.85
CA SER A 71 23.18 -27.23 -15.80
C SER A 71 23.55 -26.54 -17.13
N THR A 72 24.69 -26.74 -17.77
CA THR A 72 25.70 -27.80 -17.70
C THR A 72 27.00 -27.24 -18.27
N VAL A 73 28.13 -27.67 -17.69
CA VAL A 73 29.46 -27.58 -18.30
C VAL A 73 29.48 -28.30 -19.65
N LEU A 74 30.05 -27.66 -20.68
CA LEU A 74 30.62 -28.21 -21.94
C LEU A 74 29.85 -28.01 -23.26
N MET A 75 30.40 -27.11 -24.09
CA MET A 75 30.66 -27.14 -25.55
C MET A 75 30.88 -25.67 -25.93
N ILE A 76 32.09 -25.19 -26.20
CA ILE A 76 33.12 -25.59 -27.18
C ILE A 76 34.46 -24.98 -26.77
#